data_AF-A0A8S3VNN6-F1
#
_entry.id   AF-A0A8S3VNN6-F1
#
_cell.length_a   1.000
_cell.length_b   1.000
_cell.length_c   1.000
_cell.angle_alpha   90.00
_cell.angle_beta   90.00
_cell.angle_gamma   90.00
#
_symmetry.space_group_name_H-M   'P 1'
#
loop_
_entity.id
_entity.type
_entity.pdbx_description
1 polymer ?
#
loop_
_entity_poly.entity_id
_entity_poly.type
_entity_poly.pdbx_seq_one_letter_code
_entity_poly.pdbx_strand_id
1 'polypeptide(L)'
;MKDEKSGSWFTKLHNLTVIYGLPSPYDIIENPPSKISWNRLVNNCINNHFLQNLKKEAKEKSSLKYINFNDSNIGTVHNIWKSSGTDPYSVNMAAIKVKIATGIMILQYQRSRFSKNRISASCPLCNIEPEDTTHFILKCEKLSSIRNRFIQELKSFLVDCNKPSLLIQELFDNEENLLHLIIDCTSYHFLTYKEQVRIETLTRGLCYKLYHKRLLLMSE
;
A
#
# COMPACT_ATOMS: atom_id res chain seq x y z
N MET A 1 27.74 -1.14 37.63
CA MET A 1 27.35 -1.03 36.21
C MET A 1 28.29 -0.03 35.55
N LYS A 2 28.88 -0.36 34.39
CA LYS A 2 29.63 0.64 33.60
C LYS A 2 28.65 1.68 33.06
N ASP A 3 29.10 2.93 32.94
CA ASP A 3 28.33 4.03 32.38
C ASP A 3 27.78 3.65 30.99
N GLU A 4 26.50 3.93 30.72
CA GLU A 4 25.85 3.69 29.42
C GLU A 4 26.53 4.45 28.28
N LYS A 5 27.23 5.56 28.62
CA LYS A 5 28.05 6.33 27.67
C LYS A 5 29.46 5.79 27.47
N SER A 6 29.84 4.72 28.18
CA SER A 6 31.14 4.09 27.97
C SER A 6 31.22 3.50 26.55
N GLY A 7 32.22 3.88 25.77
CA GLY A 7 32.47 3.36 24.41
C GLY A 7 32.87 1.88 24.36
N SER A 8 32.67 1.13 25.45
CA SER A 8 32.97 -0.29 25.60
C SER A 8 32.20 -1.11 24.56
N TRP A 9 32.88 -2.06 23.91
CA TRP A 9 32.28 -2.97 22.95
C TRP A 9 31.11 -3.76 23.55
N PHE A 10 31.22 -4.12 24.84
CA PHE A 10 30.20 -4.88 25.56
C PHE A 10 28.90 -4.08 25.71
N THR A 11 29.01 -2.78 26.07
CA THR A 11 27.86 -1.88 26.19
C THR A 11 27.16 -1.74 24.84
N LYS A 12 27.93 -1.60 23.75
CA LYS A 12 27.38 -1.55 22.38
C LYS A 12 26.65 -2.85 22.02
N LEU A 13 27.22 -4.01 22.35
CA LEU A 13 26.59 -5.30 22.08
C LEU A 13 25.28 -5.47 22.86
N HIS A 14 25.30 -5.15 24.16
CA HIS A 14 24.10 -5.17 25.00
C HIS A 14 23.01 -4.24 24.45
N ASN A 15 23.36 -3.03 24.03
CA ASN A 15 22.40 -2.10 23.45
C ASN A 15 21.79 -2.64 22.14
N LEU A 16 22.60 -3.30 21.28
CA LEU A 16 22.08 -3.96 20.08
C LEU A 16 21.12 -5.10 20.42
N THR A 17 21.43 -5.91 21.43
CA THR A 17 20.52 -6.99 21.86
C THR A 17 19.20 -6.42 22.36
N VAL A 18 19.23 -5.30 23.08
CA VAL A 18 18.01 -4.60 23.54
C VAL A 18 17.21 -4.03 22.37
N ILE A 19 17.84 -3.30 21.44
CA ILE A 19 17.16 -2.66 20.29
C ILE A 19 16.38 -3.68 19.45
N TYR A 20 16.97 -4.84 19.19
CA TYR A 20 16.37 -5.87 18.35
C TYR A 20 15.60 -6.94 19.13
N GLY A 21 15.56 -6.86 20.47
CA GLY A 21 14.92 -7.89 21.31
C GLY A 21 15.59 -9.26 21.18
N LEU A 22 16.92 -9.29 21.09
CA LEU A 22 17.73 -10.51 21.12
C LEU A 22 18.00 -10.94 22.57
N PRO A 23 18.34 -12.22 22.82
CA PRO A 23 18.83 -12.67 24.12
C PRO A 23 20.02 -11.83 24.59
N SER A 24 20.18 -11.67 25.89
CA SER A 24 21.29 -10.88 26.42
C SER A 24 22.63 -11.55 26.07
N PRO A 25 23.74 -10.80 26.02
CA PRO A 25 25.06 -11.38 25.81
C PRO A 25 25.40 -12.50 26.81
N TYR A 26 24.89 -12.40 28.05
CA TYR A 26 25.09 -13.43 29.08
C TYR A 26 24.34 -14.71 28.74
N ASP A 27 23.06 -14.62 28.34
CA ASP A 27 22.24 -15.78 27.96
C ASP A 27 22.87 -16.56 26.79
N ILE A 28 23.46 -15.82 25.84
CA ILE A 28 24.13 -16.40 24.67
C ILE A 28 25.41 -17.14 25.07
N ILE A 29 26.15 -16.63 26.06
CA ILE A 29 27.37 -17.29 26.55
C ILE A 29 27.02 -18.54 27.38
N GLU A 30 25.99 -18.45 28.21
CA GLU A 30 25.54 -19.55 29.06
C GLU A 30 24.96 -20.70 28.22
N ASN A 31 24.16 -20.37 27.20
CA ASN A 31 23.50 -21.35 26.32
C ASN A 31 23.76 -21.01 24.84
N PRO A 32 24.96 -21.30 24.31
CA PRO A 32 25.35 -20.88 22.98
C PRO A 32 24.53 -21.58 21.89
N PRO A 33 23.76 -20.83 21.07
CA PRO A 33 23.02 -21.40 19.97
C PRO A 33 23.95 -21.89 18.86
N SER A 34 23.51 -22.88 18.07
CA SER A 34 24.22 -23.24 16.85
C SER A 34 24.25 -22.05 15.88
N LYS A 35 25.30 -21.95 15.05
CA LYS A 35 25.45 -20.86 14.06
C LYS A 35 24.21 -20.66 13.19
N ILE A 36 23.57 -21.75 12.75
CA ILE A 36 22.36 -21.72 11.92
C ILE A 36 21.19 -21.16 12.71
N SER A 37 20.97 -21.65 13.94
CA SER A 37 19.88 -21.18 14.80
C SER A 37 20.05 -19.71 15.16
N TRP A 38 21.29 -19.30 15.46
CA TRP A 38 21.65 -17.92 15.76
C TRP A 38 21.37 -16.98 14.60
N ASN A 39 21.86 -17.30 13.39
CA ASN A 39 21.62 -16.48 12.21
C ASN A 39 20.12 -16.33 11.92
N ARG A 40 19.34 -17.40 12.07
CA ARG A 40 17.89 -17.36 11.91
C ARG A 40 17.23 -16.46 12.95
N LEU A 41 17.62 -16.57 14.22
CA LEU A 41 17.11 -15.73 15.31
C LEU A 41 17.41 -14.25 15.05
N VAL A 42 18.67 -13.92 14.76
CA VAL A 42 19.12 -12.56 14.48
C VAL A 42 18.34 -11.96 13.31
N ASN A 43 18.24 -12.67 12.19
CA ASN A 43 17.48 -12.20 11.03
C ASN A 43 16.00 -11.97 11.36
N ASN A 44 15.37 -12.89 12.11
CA ASN A 44 13.97 -12.74 12.49
C ASN A 44 13.75 -11.52 13.39
N CYS A 45 14.58 -11.34 14.42
CA CYS A 45 14.50 -10.20 15.33
C CYS A 45 14.70 -8.86 14.62
N ILE A 46 15.72 -8.77 13.74
CA ILE A 46 15.99 -7.57 12.94
C ILE A 46 14.82 -7.28 11.99
N ASN A 47 14.36 -8.27 11.24
CA ASN A 47 13.24 -8.11 10.31
C ASN A 47 11.96 -7.72 11.03
N ASN A 48 11.68 -8.32 12.18
CA ASN A 48 10.52 -7.96 13.01
C ASN A 48 10.62 -6.52 13.50
N HIS A 49 11.79 -6.09 14.01
CA HIS A 49 12.00 -4.71 14.45
C HIS A 49 11.69 -3.71 13.32
N PHE A 50 12.26 -3.91 12.13
CA PHE A 50 12.01 -3.02 11.00
C PHE A 50 10.56 -3.10 10.49
N LEU A 51 9.94 -4.28 10.48
CA LEU A 51 8.54 -4.43 10.09
C LEU A 51 7.60 -3.69 11.04
N GLN A 52 7.86 -3.75 12.35
CA GLN A 52 7.06 -3.04 13.34
C GLN A 52 7.24 -1.51 13.21
N ASN A 53 8.47 -1.04 13.01
CA ASN A 53 8.73 0.38 12.76
C ASN A 53 8.02 0.86 11.49
N LEU A 54 8.12 0.09 10.38
CA LEU A 54 7.42 0.41 9.14
C LEU A 54 5.90 0.48 9.35
N LYS A 55 5.31 -0.51 10.04
CA LYS A 55 3.87 -0.53 10.35
C LYS A 55 3.47 0.66 11.21
N LYS A 56 4.31 1.06 12.18
CA LYS A 56 4.08 2.23 13.03
C LYS A 56 4.11 3.53 12.22
N GLU A 57 5.18 3.77 11.48
CA GLU A 57 5.32 4.96 10.62
C GLU A 57 4.22 5.05 9.56
N ALA A 58 3.79 3.90 9.02
CA ALA A 58 2.72 3.86 8.04
C ALA A 58 1.38 4.28 8.63
N LYS A 59 1.05 3.83 9.85
CA LYS A 59 -0.18 4.22 10.57
C LYS A 59 -0.25 5.71 10.88
N GLU A 60 0.90 6.35 11.09
CA GLU A 60 0.99 7.79 11.34
C GLU A 60 0.75 8.63 10.07
N LYS A 61 0.80 8.02 8.88
CA LYS A 61 0.64 8.70 7.59
C LYS A 61 -0.76 8.46 7.01
N SER A 62 -1.62 9.49 7.09
CA SER A 62 -2.98 9.44 6.53
C SER A 62 -3.02 9.16 5.01
N SER A 63 -1.94 9.47 4.28
CA SER A 63 -1.83 9.16 2.84
C SER A 63 -1.66 7.66 2.54
N LEU A 64 -1.34 6.84 3.54
CA LEU A 64 -1.17 5.40 3.42
C LEU A 64 -2.36 4.60 3.95
N LYS A 65 -3.48 5.26 4.29
CA LYS A 65 -4.63 4.63 4.95
C LYS A 65 -5.29 3.50 4.16
N TYR A 66 -5.07 3.44 2.85
CA TYR A 66 -5.61 2.40 1.97
C TYR A 66 -4.64 1.25 1.71
N ILE A 67 -3.42 1.29 2.25
CA ILE A 67 -2.43 0.22 2.06
C ILE A 67 -2.45 -0.69 3.28
N ASN A 68 -2.60 -1.98 3.05
CA ASN A 68 -2.55 -2.99 4.09
C ASN A 68 -1.11 -3.44 4.36
N PHE A 69 -0.55 -2.93 5.45
CA PHE A 69 0.78 -3.36 5.88
C PHE A 69 0.77 -4.68 6.65
N ASN A 70 -0.39 -5.25 7.01
CA ASN A 70 -0.46 -6.42 7.88
C ASN A 70 0.20 -7.64 7.23
N ASP A 71 -0.03 -7.83 5.93
CA ASP A 71 0.51 -8.96 5.15
C ASP A 71 1.88 -8.67 4.51
N SER A 72 2.49 -7.53 4.84
CA SER A 72 3.81 -7.16 4.34
C SER A 72 4.92 -7.88 5.12
N ASN A 73 5.92 -8.38 4.41
CA ASN A 73 7.15 -8.94 4.98
C ASN A 73 8.38 -8.20 4.44
N ILE A 74 9.40 -8.03 5.28
CA ILE A 74 10.69 -7.47 4.85
C ILE A 74 11.29 -8.36 3.76
N GLY A 75 11.82 -7.72 2.72
CA GLY A 75 12.40 -8.40 1.55
C GLY A 75 11.38 -8.93 0.54
N THR A 76 10.07 -8.76 0.80
CA THR A 76 9.01 -9.11 -0.15
C THR A 76 8.35 -7.87 -0.73
N VAL A 77 7.90 -7.96 -1.98
CA VAL A 77 7.14 -6.89 -2.63
C VAL A 77 5.68 -6.93 -2.20
N HIS A 78 5.06 -5.76 -2.10
CA HIS A 78 3.63 -5.63 -1.84
C HIS A 78 2.78 -6.31 -2.93
N ASN A 79 1.55 -6.73 -2.61
CA ASN A 79 0.68 -7.47 -3.55
C ASN A 79 0.35 -6.68 -4.83
N ILE A 80 0.36 -5.34 -4.77
CA ILE A 80 0.26 -4.44 -5.93
C ILE A 80 1.32 -4.78 -6.99
N TRP A 81 2.54 -5.10 -6.56
CA TRP A 81 3.65 -5.49 -7.42
C TRP A 81 3.70 -6.99 -7.69
N LYS A 82 3.33 -7.81 -6.70
CA LYS A 82 3.44 -9.28 -6.77
C LYS A 82 2.71 -9.87 -7.98
N SER A 83 1.58 -9.30 -8.37
CA SER A 83 0.82 -9.71 -9.57
C SER A 83 1.39 -9.21 -10.91
N SER A 84 2.50 -8.45 -10.90
CA SER A 84 3.13 -7.91 -12.11
C SER A 84 4.14 -8.85 -12.76
N GLY A 85 4.69 -9.80 -11.99
CA GLY A 85 5.81 -10.62 -12.46
C GLY A 85 6.98 -9.74 -12.93
N THR A 86 7.56 -10.11 -14.07
CA THR A 86 8.69 -9.43 -14.71
C THR A 86 8.30 -8.59 -15.93
N ASP A 87 7.01 -8.47 -16.24
CA ASP A 87 6.54 -7.71 -17.41
C ASP A 87 6.67 -6.20 -17.18
N PRO A 88 7.49 -5.47 -17.98
CA PRO A 88 7.72 -4.04 -17.78
C PRO A 88 6.45 -3.20 -17.85
N TYR A 89 5.48 -3.59 -18.68
CA TYR A 89 4.22 -2.86 -18.82
C TYR A 89 3.37 -2.98 -17.56
N SER A 90 3.18 -4.20 -17.06
CA SER A 90 2.51 -4.50 -15.80
C SER A 90 3.17 -3.82 -14.60
N VAL A 91 4.50 -3.78 -14.57
CA VAL A 91 5.30 -3.04 -13.58
C VAL A 91 4.98 -1.54 -13.65
N ASN A 92 4.97 -0.94 -14.85
CA ASN A 92 4.63 0.48 -14.98
C ASN A 92 3.20 0.80 -14.50
N MET A 93 2.23 -0.07 -14.80
CA MET A 93 0.87 0.10 -14.29
C MET A 93 0.81 0.05 -12.75
N ALA A 94 1.54 -0.89 -12.15
CA ALA A 94 1.64 -1.00 -10.70
C ALA A 94 2.28 0.26 -10.09
N ALA A 95 3.29 0.84 -10.75
CA ALA A 95 3.91 2.10 -10.33
C ALA A 95 2.89 3.24 -10.23
N ILE A 96 2.02 3.38 -11.22
CA ILE A 96 0.94 4.38 -11.21
C ILE A 96 -0.02 4.13 -10.06
N LYS A 97 -0.46 2.87 -9.88
CA LYS A 97 -1.36 2.51 -8.79
C LYS A 97 -0.74 2.80 -7.41
N VAL A 98 0.54 2.49 -7.19
CA VAL A 98 1.24 2.82 -5.95
C VAL A 98 1.33 4.32 -5.72
N LYS A 99 1.60 5.14 -6.75
CA LYS A 99 1.61 6.60 -6.61
C LYS A 99 0.25 7.13 -6.14
N ILE A 100 -0.84 6.54 -6.63
CA ILE A 100 -2.20 6.87 -6.17
C ILE A 100 -2.39 6.41 -4.72
N ALA A 101 -2.08 5.15 -4.43
CA ALA A 101 -2.26 4.51 -3.12
C ALA A 101 -1.49 5.22 -1.99
N THR A 102 -0.34 5.79 -2.31
CA THR A 102 0.55 6.46 -1.35
C THR A 102 0.33 7.97 -1.26
N GLY A 103 -0.55 8.53 -2.10
CA GLY A 103 -0.76 9.98 -2.21
C GLY A 103 0.41 10.74 -2.83
N ILE A 104 1.38 10.05 -3.45
CA ILE A 104 2.50 10.66 -4.17
C ILE A 104 2.04 11.29 -5.49
N MET A 105 0.98 10.74 -6.10
CA MET A 105 0.41 11.33 -7.30
C MET A 105 -0.18 12.71 -6.98
N ILE A 106 0.35 13.73 -7.65
CA ILE A 106 -0.02 15.13 -7.42
C ILE A 106 -1.32 15.45 -8.20
N LEU A 107 -2.45 15.36 -7.52
CA LEU A 107 -3.75 15.85 -8.02
C LEU A 107 -3.96 17.32 -7.66
N GLN A 108 -5.01 17.97 -8.19
CA GLN A 108 -5.24 19.39 -7.91
C GLN A 108 -5.47 19.69 -6.43
N TYR A 109 -6.06 18.76 -5.68
CA TYR A 109 -6.19 18.91 -4.24
C TYR A 109 -4.81 19.09 -3.56
N GLN A 110 -3.82 18.25 -3.87
CA GLN A 110 -2.47 18.41 -3.33
C GLN A 110 -1.80 19.69 -3.84
N ARG A 111 -1.94 20.02 -5.14
CA ARG A 111 -1.34 21.25 -5.72
C ARG A 111 -1.84 22.50 -5.03
N SER A 112 -3.15 22.62 -4.81
CA SER A 112 -3.75 23.76 -4.12
C SER A 112 -3.26 23.90 -2.67
N ARG A 113 -3.01 22.78 -1.97
CA ARG A 113 -2.53 22.79 -0.58
C ARG A 113 -1.06 23.17 -0.43
N PHE A 114 -0.20 22.80 -1.38
CA PHE A 114 1.26 23.03 -1.28
C PHE A 114 1.76 24.22 -2.11
N SER A 115 0.92 24.79 -2.97
CA SER A 115 1.28 25.96 -3.76
C SER A 115 1.31 27.24 -2.92
N LYS A 116 2.33 28.09 -3.14
CA LYS A 116 2.36 29.46 -2.61
C LYS A 116 1.31 30.36 -3.27
N ASN A 117 0.95 30.06 -4.51
CA ASN A 117 -0.09 30.76 -5.26
C ASN A 117 -1.45 30.16 -4.95
N ARG A 118 -2.51 30.98 -4.96
CA ARG A 118 -3.90 30.50 -4.85
C ARG A 118 -4.28 29.72 -6.11
N ILE A 119 -4.13 28.40 -6.06
CA ILE A 119 -4.58 27.47 -7.09
C ILE A 119 -5.87 26.83 -6.61
N SER A 120 -6.87 26.70 -7.49
CA SER A 120 -8.11 25.99 -7.15
C SER A 120 -7.85 24.51 -6.90
N ALA A 121 -8.50 23.94 -5.89
CA ALA A 121 -8.50 22.50 -5.65
C ALA A 121 -9.38 21.73 -6.65
N SER A 122 -10.26 22.43 -7.37
CA SER A 122 -11.22 21.84 -8.30
C SER A 122 -10.55 20.97 -9.36
N CYS A 123 -11.23 19.89 -9.72
CA CYS A 123 -10.80 18.99 -10.76
C CYS A 123 -10.65 19.70 -12.09
N PRO A 124 -9.50 19.57 -12.78
CA PRO A 124 -9.26 20.32 -14.01
C PRO A 124 -10.09 19.79 -15.18
N LEU A 125 -10.69 18.59 -15.02
CA LEU A 125 -11.48 17.94 -16.05
C LEU A 125 -12.96 18.31 -15.98
N CYS A 126 -13.55 18.29 -14.78
CA CYS A 126 -14.97 18.58 -14.60
C CYS A 126 -15.24 19.97 -14.01
N ASN A 127 -14.27 20.57 -13.30
CA ASN A 127 -14.39 21.85 -12.60
C ASN A 127 -15.49 21.90 -11.52
N ILE A 128 -15.98 20.76 -11.03
CA ILE A 128 -17.08 20.68 -10.04
C ILE A 128 -16.53 20.51 -8.62
N GLU A 129 -15.90 19.38 -8.33
CA GLU A 129 -15.41 19.03 -7.00
C GLU A 129 -13.88 19.09 -6.92
N PRO A 130 -13.29 19.16 -5.71
CA PRO A 130 -11.86 18.98 -5.53
C PRO A 130 -11.35 17.66 -6.09
N GLU A 131 -10.23 17.67 -6.80
CA GLU A 131 -9.62 16.44 -7.30
C GLU A 131 -8.73 15.80 -6.24
N ASP A 132 -9.36 15.05 -5.35
CA ASP A 132 -8.68 14.09 -4.48
C ASP A 132 -8.71 12.67 -5.08
N THR A 133 -8.12 11.70 -4.36
CA THR A 133 -8.06 10.30 -4.81
C THR A 133 -9.44 9.70 -5.05
N THR A 134 -10.40 9.99 -4.18
CA THR A 134 -11.78 9.49 -4.30
C THR A 134 -12.44 10.07 -5.53
N HIS A 135 -12.35 11.38 -5.75
CA HIS A 135 -12.92 12.01 -6.92
C HIS A 135 -12.28 11.49 -8.21
N PHE A 136 -10.94 11.41 -8.26
CA PHE A 136 -10.20 10.92 -9.41
C PHE A 136 -10.57 9.48 -9.80
N ILE A 137 -10.68 8.58 -8.82
CA ILE A 137 -10.96 7.16 -9.09
C ILE A 137 -12.46 6.89 -9.28
N LEU A 138 -13.33 7.51 -8.47
CA LEU A 138 -14.73 7.11 -8.34
C LEU A 138 -15.74 8.11 -8.91
N LYS A 139 -15.45 9.41 -8.93
CA LYS A 139 -16.50 10.43 -9.18
C LYS A 139 -16.37 11.14 -10.52
N CYS A 140 -15.17 11.53 -10.92
CA CYS A 140 -14.95 12.40 -12.09
C CYS A 140 -15.71 11.93 -13.34
N GLU A 141 -16.67 12.74 -13.80
CA GLU A 141 -17.58 12.38 -14.90
C GLU A 141 -16.84 12.20 -16.23
N LYS A 142 -15.80 13.01 -16.47
CA LYS A 142 -14.96 12.91 -17.68
C LYS A 142 -14.20 11.59 -17.78
N LEU A 143 -14.09 10.84 -16.68
CA LEU A 143 -13.45 9.54 -16.61
C LEU A 143 -14.44 8.37 -16.44
N SER A 144 -15.75 8.67 -16.42
CA SER A 144 -16.82 7.70 -16.12
C SER A 144 -16.86 6.50 -17.05
N SER A 145 -16.67 6.69 -18.36
CA SER A 145 -16.73 5.59 -19.34
C SER A 145 -15.66 4.53 -19.09
N ILE A 146 -14.44 4.94 -18.75
CA ILE A 146 -13.34 4.04 -18.38
C ILE A 146 -13.67 3.36 -17.07
N ARG A 147 -14.03 4.15 -16.04
CA ARG A 147 -14.34 3.65 -14.70
C ARG A 147 -15.44 2.59 -14.74
N ASN A 148 -16.60 2.91 -15.31
CA ASN A 148 -17.79 2.07 -15.28
C ASN A 148 -17.53 0.69 -15.87
N ARG A 149 -16.73 0.59 -16.96
CA ARG A 149 -16.34 -0.70 -17.53
C ARG A 149 -15.60 -1.58 -16.53
N PHE A 150 -14.58 -1.04 -15.85
CA PHE A 150 -13.80 -1.81 -14.88
C PHE A 150 -14.60 -2.12 -13.61
N ILE A 151 -15.46 -1.21 -13.15
CA ILE A 151 -16.34 -1.44 -12.01
C ILE A 151 -17.34 -2.56 -12.31
N GLN A 152 -17.91 -2.59 -13.51
CA GLN A 152 -18.78 -3.68 -13.95
C GLN A 152 -18.03 -5.03 -14.03
N GLU A 153 -16.82 -5.03 -14.60
CA GLU A 153 -15.99 -6.24 -14.66
C GLU A 153 -15.61 -6.74 -13.26
N LEU A 154 -15.27 -5.84 -12.34
CA LEU A 154 -14.97 -6.18 -10.95
C LEU A 154 -16.19 -6.77 -10.24
N LYS A 155 -17.37 -6.18 -10.45
CA LYS A 155 -18.63 -6.67 -9.87
C LYS A 155 -18.98 -8.06 -10.42
N SER A 156 -18.90 -8.25 -11.74
CA SER A 156 -19.11 -9.56 -12.38
C SER A 156 -18.15 -10.61 -11.82
N PHE A 157 -16.86 -10.27 -11.71
CA PHE A 157 -15.87 -11.19 -11.18
C PHE A 157 -16.19 -11.67 -9.76
N LEU A 158 -16.66 -10.79 -8.88
CA LEU A 158 -17.06 -11.17 -7.53
C LEU A 158 -18.31 -12.07 -7.51
N VAL A 159 -19.26 -11.83 -8.42
CA VAL A 159 -20.41 -12.72 -8.63
C VAL A 159 -19.94 -14.09 -9.10
N ASP A 160 -19.03 -14.16 -10.07
CA ASP A 160 -18.47 -15.40 -10.61
C ASP A 160 -17.67 -16.19 -9.56
N CYS A 161 -17.09 -15.49 -8.58
CA CYS A 161 -16.43 -16.09 -7.42
C CYS A 161 -17.43 -16.53 -6.32
N ASN A 162 -18.74 -16.50 -6.59
CA ASN A 162 -19.81 -16.83 -5.65
C ASN A 162 -19.76 -16.02 -4.35
N LYS A 163 -19.33 -14.75 -4.42
CA LYS A 163 -19.39 -13.87 -3.23
C LYS A 163 -20.85 -13.51 -2.93
N PRO A 164 -21.26 -13.46 -1.64
CA PRO A 164 -22.64 -13.13 -1.27
C PRO A 164 -23.09 -11.79 -1.86
N SER A 165 -24.33 -11.71 -2.36
CA SER A 165 -24.87 -10.49 -2.96
C SER A 165 -24.85 -9.29 -2.00
N LEU A 166 -25.15 -9.51 -0.73
CA LEU A 166 -25.09 -8.49 0.33
C LEU A 166 -23.68 -7.93 0.51
N LEU A 167 -22.66 -8.80 0.45
CA LEU A 167 -21.25 -8.38 0.54
C LEU A 167 -20.85 -7.55 -0.67
N ILE A 168 -21.25 -7.98 -1.87
CA ILE A 168 -20.99 -7.21 -3.10
C ILE A 168 -21.70 -5.86 -3.04
N GLN A 169 -22.92 -5.81 -2.51
CA GLN A 169 -23.63 -4.56 -2.35
C GLN A 169 -22.90 -3.62 -1.38
N GLU A 170 -22.51 -4.10 -0.20
CA GLU A 170 -21.76 -3.32 0.80
C GLU A 170 -20.43 -2.76 0.26
N LEU A 171 -19.73 -3.53 -0.57
CA LEU A 171 -18.47 -3.10 -1.18
C LEU A 171 -18.66 -1.96 -2.21
N PHE A 172 -19.79 -1.93 -2.92
CA PHE A 172 -20.00 -0.99 -4.03
C PHE A 172 -20.88 0.20 -3.66
N ASP A 173 -21.74 0.07 -2.64
CA ASP A 173 -22.58 1.16 -2.14
C ASP A 173 -21.80 2.10 -1.19
N ASN A 174 -20.67 1.62 -0.62
CA ASN A 174 -19.78 2.42 0.21
C ASN A 174 -18.52 2.83 -0.59
N GLU A 175 -18.33 4.15 -0.78
CA GLU A 175 -17.19 4.69 -1.53
C GLU A 175 -15.82 4.33 -0.94
N GLU A 176 -15.71 4.30 0.39
CA GLU A 176 -14.46 3.97 1.07
C GLU A 176 -14.10 2.50 0.87
N ASN A 177 -15.08 1.61 0.96
CA ASN A 177 -14.89 0.18 0.67
C ASN A 177 -14.49 -0.03 -0.79
N LEU A 178 -15.21 0.58 -1.74
CA LEU A 178 -14.89 0.43 -3.16
C LEU A 178 -13.49 0.99 -3.47
N LEU A 179 -13.15 2.14 -2.90
CA LEU A 179 -11.83 2.73 -3.06
C LEU A 179 -10.72 1.84 -2.49
N HIS A 180 -10.92 1.30 -1.29
CA HIS A 180 -9.97 0.38 -0.68
C HIS A 180 -9.83 -0.90 -1.52
N LEU A 181 -10.92 -1.49 -2.01
CA LEU A 181 -10.88 -2.65 -2.91
C LEU A 181 -10.11 -2.37 -4.20
N ILE A 182 -10.26 -1.16 -4.77
CA ILE A 182 -9.54 -0.74 -5.96
C ILE A 182 -8.06 -0.48 -5.68
N ILE A 183 -7.72 0.14 -4.55
CA ILE A 183 -6.34 0.52 -4.21
C ILE A 183 -5.54 -0.65 -3.68
N ASP A 184 -6.11 -1.44 -2.78
CA ASP A 184 -5.47 -2.57 -2.14
C ASP A 184 -6.52 -3.58 -1.62
N CYS A 185 -6.76 -4.62 -2.42
CA CYS A 185 -7.74 -5.64 -2.06
C CYS A 185 -7.29 -6.58 -0.93
N THR A 186 -6.08 -6.44 -0.40
CA THR A 186 -5.53 -7.40 0.57
C THR A 186 -6.13 -7.29 1.96
N SER A 187 -6.73 -6.15 2.29
CA SER A 187 -7.49 -5.97 3.54
C SER A 187 -8.74 -6.86 3.63
N TYR A 188 -9.18 -7.45 2.52
CA TYR A 188 -10.39 -8.26 2.46
C TYR A 188 -10.09 -9.75 2.61
N HIS A 189 -10.14 -10.24 3.84
CA HIS A 189 -9.83 -11.64 4.19
C HIS A 189 -10.76 -12.69 3.56
N PHE A 190 -11.94 -12.30 3.05
CA PHE A 190 -12.84 -13.20 2.33
C PHE A 190 -12.35 -13.51 0.89
N LEU A 191 -11.32 -12.81 0.42
CA LEU A 191 -10.69 -13.06 -0.87
C LEU A 191 -9.56 -14.08 -0.71
N THR A 192 -9.61 -15.11 -1.56
CA THR A 192 -8.48 -16.02 -1.75
C THR A 192 -7.33 -15.28 -2.43
N TYR A 193 -6.10 -15.80 -2.29
CA TYR A 193 -4.93 -15.23 -2.97
C TYR A 193 -5.12 -15.11 -4.49
N LYS A 194 -5.74 -16.11 -5.13
CA LYS A 194 -6.00 -16.08 -6.59
C LYS A 194 -6.96 -14.96 -6.97
N GLU A 195 -7.99 -14.72 -6.14
CA GLU A 195 -8.94 -13.64 -6.34
C GLU A 195 -8.29 -12.28 -6.16
N GLN A 196 -7.47 -12.11 -5.11
CA GLN A 196 -6.69 -10.89 -4.88
C GLN A 196 -5.80 -10.56 -6.08
N VAL A 197 -5.06 -11.54 -6.61
CA VAL A 197 -4.20 -11.34 -7.79
C VAL A 197 -5.01 -10.89 -9.02
N ARG A 198 -6.21 -11.44 -9.22
CA ARG A 198 -7.07 -11.08 -10.35
C ARG A 198 -7.65 -9.67 -10.19
N ILE A 199 -8.16 -9.34 -9.01
CA ILE A 199 -8.66 -8.00 -8.67
C ILE A 199 -7.55 -6.97 -8.81
N GLU A 200 -6.37 -7.28 -8.32
CA GLU A 200 -5.20 -6.39 -8.39
C GLU A 200 -4.80 -6.12 -9.84
N THR A 201 -4.80 -7.15 -10.69
CA THR A 201 -4.55 -7.02 -12.12
C THR A 201 -5.56 -6.10 -12.80
N LEU A 202 -6.85 -6.29 -12.51
CA LEU A 202 -7.94 -5.51 -13.07
C LEU A 202 -7.87 -4.03 -12.65
N THR A 203 -7.76 -3.79 -11.35
CA THR A 203 -7.79 -2.45 -10.73
C THR A 203 -6.54 -1.63 -11.02
N ARG A 204 -5.39 -2.29 -11.21
CA ARG A 204 -4.19 -1.68 -11.77
C ARG A 204 -4.40 -1.18 -13.20
N GLY A 205 -5.06 -1.99 -14.04
CA GLY A 205 -5.48 -1.56 -15.38
C GLY A 205 -6.42 -0.34 -15.34
N LEU A 206 -7.36 -0.30 -14.40
CA LEU A 206 -8.22 0.86 -14.15
C LEU A 206 -7.39 2.11 -13.81
N CYS A 207 -6.57 2.04 -12.77
CA CYS A 207 -5.74 3.16 -12.31
C CYS A 207 -4.86 3.73 -13.43
N TYR A 208 -4.22 2.84 -14.20
CA TYR A 208 -3.39 3.23 -15.33
C TYR A 208 -4.20 3.95 -16.43
N LYS A 209 -5.35 3.40 -16.83
CA LYS A 209 -6.17 4.01 -17.88
C LYS A 209 -6.79 5.35 -17.45
N LEU A 210 -7.20 5.48 -16.18
CA LEU A 210 -7.66 6.75 -15.63
C LEU A 210 -6.56 7.81 -15.67
N TYR A 211 -5.35 7.46 -15.22
CA TYR A 211 -4.20 8.36 -15.21
C TYR A 211 -3.87 8.87 -16.61
N HIS A 212 -3.74 7.97 -17.59
CA HIS A 212 -3.44 8.36 -18.96
C HIS A 212 -4.56 9.19 -19.61
N LYS A 213 -5.83 8.83 -19.38
CA LYS A 213 -6.95 9.63 -19.91
C LYS A 213 -6.99 11.03 -19.30
N ARG A 214 -6.70 11.16 -18.01
CA ARG A 214 -6.56 12.46 -17.35
C ARG A 214 -5.47 13.31 -17.99
N LEU A 215 -4.28 12.76 -18.22
CA LEU A 215 -3.18 13.50 -18.86
C LEU A 215 -3.55 13.96 -20.26
N LEU A 216 -4.19 13.09 -21.05
CA LEU A 216 -4.64 13.43 -22.40
C LEU A 216 -5.61 14.61 -22.37
N LEU A 217 -6.66 14.53 -21.55
CA LEU A 217 -7.68 15.58 -21.44
C LEU A 217 -7.16 16.90 -20.85
N MET A 218 -6.06 16.88 -20.11
CA MET A 218 -5.41 18.10 -19.61
C MET A 218 -4.48 18.75 -20.64
N SER A 219 -4.18 18.06 -21.75
CA SER A 219 -3.30 18.55 -22.81
C SER A 219 -4.08 19.10 -24.00
N GLU A 220 -5.40 18.93 -24.01
CA GLU A 220 -6.38 19.49 -24.96
C GLU A 220 -6.81 20.89 -24.50
#